data_AF-A0AAW9K6N3-F1
#
_entry.id   AF-A0AAW9K6N3-F1
#
_cell.length_a   1.000
_cell.length_b   1.000
_cell.length_c   1.000
_cell.angle_alpha   90.00
_cell.angle_beta   90.00
_cell.angle_gamma   90.00
#
_symmetry.space_group_name_H-M   'P 1'
#
loop_
_entity.id
_entity.type
_entity.pdbx_description
1 polymer ?
#
loop_
_entity_poly.entity_id
_entity_poly.type
_entity_poly.pdbx_seq_one_letter_code
_entity_poly.pdbx_strand_id
1 'polypeptide(L)'
;MTEVLVVLQITTMLVFIYYMVNNNKGHSNNKVVIEKENIKEMDKLNKMRSIQLTQPLTEKSRPSKFEEIVGQENGIKALKAALCGQNPQHVIIYGPPGVGKTAAARLVLEEAKKMEKSPFKKEAKFIEIDATTIRFDERGIADPLIGSVHDPIYQGAGSLG
;
A
#
# COMPACT_ATOMS: atom_id res chain seq x y z
N MET A 1 8.71 -57.20 -22.96
CA MET A 1 9.02 -55.92 -23.63
C MET A 1 8.69 -54.73 -22.72
N THR A 2 7.46 -54.64 -22.21
CA THR A 2 7.01 -53.59 -21.29
C THR A 2 7.76 -53.55 -19.96
N GLU A 3 8.01 -54.69 -19.31
CA GLU A 3 8.76 -54.72 -18.03
C GLU A 3 10.20 -54.20 -18.18
N VAL A 4 10.87 -54.54 -19.28
CA VAL A 4 12.23 -54.07 -19.57
C VAL A 4 12.27 -52.55 -19.79
N LEU A 5 11.24 -51.99 -20.45
CA LEU A 5 11.09 -50.54 -20.64
C LEU A 5 10.87 -49.81 -19.32
N VAL A 6 10.08 -50.38 -18.40
CA VAL A 6 9.82 -49.81 -17.07
C VAL A 6 11.12 -49.76 -16.25
N VAL A 7 11.92 -50.83 -16.26
CA VAL A 7 13.20 -50.87 -15.53
C VAL A 7 14.19 -49.84 -16.08
N LEU A 8 14.26 -49.67 -17.41
CA LEU A 8 15.12 -48.67 -18.05
C LEU A 8 14.68 -47.22 -17.72
N GLN A 9 13.37 -46.98 -17.64
CA GLN A 9 12.83 -45.67 -17.28
C GLN A 9 13.12 -45.31 -15.81
N ILE A 10 13.10 -46.29 -14.90
CA ILE A 10 13.46 -46.09 -13.49
C ILE A 10 14.96 -45.80 -13.33
N THR A 11 15.84 -46.51 -14.03
CA THR A 11 17.29 -46.30 -13.92
C THR A 11 17.71 -44.93 -14.44
N THR A 12 17.15 -44.50 -15.58
CA THR A 12 17.38 -43.16 -16.12
C THR A 12 16.85 -42.04 -15.22
N MET A 13 15.70 -42.23 -14.58
CA MET A 13 15.18 -41.31 -13.55
C MET A 13 16.13 -41.19 -12.35
N LEU A 14 16.65 -42.31 -11.85
CA LEU A 14 17.59 -42.31 -10.72
C LEU A 14 18.90 -41.60 -11.06
N VAL A 15 19.44 -41.81 -12.26
CA VAL A 15 20.64 -41.10 -12.74
C VAL A 15 20.38 -39.60 -12.89
N PHE A 16 19.22 -39.22 -13.41
CA PHE A 16 18.84 -37.81 -13.55
C PHE A 16 18.70 -37.12 -12.18
N ILE A 17 18.06 -37.78 -11.22
CA ILE A 17 17.93 -37.29 -9.84
C ILE A 17 19.31 -37.14 -9.19
N TYR A 18 20.19 -38.13 -9.33
CA TYR A 18 21.56 -38.06 -8.81
C TYR A 18 22.34 -36.89 -9.40
N TYR A 19 22.26 -36.70 -10.72
CA TYR A 19 22.92 -35.59 -11.41
C TYR A 19 22.39 -34.23 -10.94
N MET A 20 21.07 -34.07 -10.80
CA MET A 20 20.44 -32.83 -10.34
C MET A 20 20.86 -32.46 -8.91
N VAL A 21 20.91 -33.44 -8.01
CA VAL A 21 21.34 -33.23 -6.62
C VAL A 21 22.81 -32.82 -6.54
N ASN A 22 23.68 -33.37 -7.39
CA ASN A 22 25.09 -32.99 -7.42
C ASN A 22 25.31 -31.57 -7.95
N ASN A 23 24.51 -31.12 -8.93
CA ASN A 23 24.66 -29.81 -9.57
C ASN A 23 24.15 -28.64 -8.69
N ASN A 24 23.28 -28.92 -7.72
CA ASN A 24 22.70 -27.89 -6.84
C ASN A 24 23.65 -27.36 -5.74
N LYS A 25 24.82 -27.98 -5.53
CA LYS A 25 25.79 -27.54 -4.51
C LYS A 25 26.52 -26.24 -4.86
N GLY A 26 26.48 -25.79 -6.12
CA GLY A 26 27.15 -24.56 -6.58
C GLY A 26 26.40 -23.24 -6.34
N HIS A 27 25.13 -23.27 -5.94
CA HIS A 27 24.28 -22.06 -5.86
C HIS A 27 24.36 -21.30 -4.52
N SER A 28 25.22 -21.72 -3.58
CA SER A 28 25.32 -21.09 -2.25
C SER A 28 26.00 -19.71 -2.29
N ASN A 29 26.97 -19.49 -3.18
CA ASN A 29 27.74 -18.24 -3.20
C ASN A 29 26.96 -17.05 -3.79
N ASN A 30 26.12 -17.27 -4.80
CA ASN A 30 25.29 -16.20 -5.36
C ASN A 30 24.23 -15.71 -4.38
N LYS A 31 23.64 -16.59 -3.57
CA LYS A 31 22.65 -16.20 -2.55
C LYS A 31 23.26 -15.26 -1.49
N VAL A 32 24.48 -15.53 -1.05
CA VAL A 32 25.18 -14.73 -0.03
C VAL A 32 25.55 -13.32 -0.55
N VAL A 33 25.88 -13.17 -1.84
CA VAL A 33 26.16 -11.86 -2.44
C VAL A 33 24.88 -11.03 -2.60
N ILE A 34 23.80 -11.65 -3.09
CA ILE A 34 22.49 -11.01 -3.25
C ILE A 34 21.93 -10.53 -1.91
N GLU A 35 22.06 -11.35 -0.86
CA GLU A 35 21.59 -10.98 0.49
C GLU A 35 22.36 -9.79 1.08
N LYS A 36 23.67 -9.71 0.85
CA LYS A 36 24.49 -8.55 1.26
C LYS A 36 24.13 -7.27 0.51
N GLU A 37 23.81 -7.35 -0.77
CA GLU A 37 23.35 -6.20 -1.55
C GLU A 37 21.96 -5.73 -1.09
N ASN A 38 21.03 -6.65 -0.86
CA ASN A 38 19.70 -6.33 -0.33
C ASN A 38 19.76 -5.61 1.03
N ILE A 39 20.66 -6.02 1.93
CA ILE A 39 20.86 -5.36 3.22
C ILE A 39 21.38 -3.93 3.03
N LYS A 40 22.33 -3.71 2.11
CA LYS A 40 22.86 -2.37 1.80
C LYS A 40 21.79 -1.46 1.20
N GLU A 41 20.97 -1.98 0.29
CA GLU A 41 19.84 -1.23 -0.26
C GLU A 41 18.81 -0.89 0.81
N MET A 42 18.49 -1.84 1.70
CA MET A 42 17.54 -1.61 2.78
C MET A 42 18.07 -0.55 3.76
N ASP A 43 19.36 -0.55 4.09
CA ASP A 43 19.99 0.49 4.89
C ASP A 43 19.97 1.86 4.21
N LYS A 44 20.18 1.90 2.89
CA LYS A 44 20.05 3.12 2.10
C LYS A 44 18.61 3.65 2.13
N LEU A 45 17.62 2.78 1.94
CA LEU A 45 16.20 3.15 2.04
C LEU A 45 15.84 3.64 3.44
N ASN A 46 16.36 3.01 4.50
CA ASN A 46 16.17 3.45 5.87
C ASN A 46 16.80 4.83 6.12
N LYS A 47 18.01 5.09 5.60
CA LYS A 47 18.62 6.43 5.64
C LYS A 47 17.78 7.46 4.89
N MET A 48 17.27 7.14 3.70
CA MET A 48 16.39 8.03 2.95
C MET A 48 15.09 8.32 3.71
N ARG A 49 14.48 7.30 4.34
CA ARG A 49 13.29 7.46 5.20
C ARG A 49 13.57 8.26 6.48
N SER A 50 14.80 8.22 6.99
CA SER A 50 15.19 8.99 8.18
C SER A 50 15.29 10.49 7.92
N ILE A 51 15.48 10.90 6.65
CA ILE A 51 15.46 12.30 6.23
C ILE A 51 14.00 12.73 6.09
N GLN A 52 13.45 13.28 7.17
CA GLN A 52 12.09 13.82 7.20
C GLN A 52 12.12 15.28 7.68
N LEU A 53 11.22 16.08 7.13
CA LEU A 53 11.00 17.44 7.62
C LEU A 53 10.33 17.40 8.99
N THR A 54 10.59 18.42 9.82
CA THR A 54 9.89 18.57 11.09
C THR A 54 8.39 18.63 10.84
N GLN A 55 7.64 17.83 11.58
CA GLN A 55 6.18 17.84 11.51
C GLN A 55 5.65 19.25 11.84
N PRO A 56 4.81 19.85 10.99
CA PRO A 56 4.31 21.20 11.23
C PRO A 56 3.39 21.25 12.45
N LEU A 57 3.34 22.41 13.12
CA LEU A 57 2.56 22.58 14.36
C LEU A 57 1.07 22.25 14.15
N THR A 58 0.49 22.62 13.01
CA THR A 58 -0.90 22.33 12.64
C THR A 58 -1.20 20.83 12.65
N GLU A 59 -0.22 20.01 12.30
CA GLU A 59 -0.35 18.55 12.31
C GLU A 59 -0.23 18.00 13.74
N LYS A 60 0.64 18.61 14.54
CA LYS A 60 0.85 18.27 15.96
C LYS A 60 -0.33 18.67 16.84
N SER A 61 -1.04 19.75 16.50
CA SER A 61 -2.21 20.24 17.22
C SER A 61 -3.52 19.64 16.71
N ARG A 62 -3.48 18.74 15.72
CA ARG A 62 -4.70 18.12 15.19
C ARG A 62 -5.34 17.21 16.26
N PRO A 63 -6.67 17.28 16.43
CA PRO A 63 -7.40 16.40 17.32
C PRO A 63 -7.08 14.92 17.09
N SER A 64 -6.75 14.21 18.17
CA SER A 64 -6.49 12.76 18.14
C SER A 64 -7.68 11.95 18.66
N LYS A 65 -8.59 12.59 19.39
CA LYS A 65 -9.82 11.99 19.88
C LYS A 65 -11.03 12.89 19.63
N PHE A 66 -12.23 12.30 19.70
CA PHE A 66 -13.47 13.04 19.49
C PHE A 66 -13.76 14.05 20.59
N GLU A 67 -13.29 13.82 21.82
CA GLU A 67 -13.49 14.72 22.96
C GLU A 67 -12.75 16.06 22.77
N GLU A 68 -11.77 16.10 21.87
CA GLU A 68 -11.04 17.33 21.51
C GLU A 68 -11.81 18.19 20.49
N ILE A 69 -12.89 17.66 19.89
CA ILE A 69 -13.79 18.42 19.03
C ILE A 69 -14.91 19.01 19.89
N VAL A 70 -14.92 20.34 20.03
CA VAL A 70 -15.88 21.06 20.87
C VAL A 70 -17.08 21.57 20.06
N GLY A 71 -18.30 21.34 20.55
CA GLY A 71 -19.53 21.96 20.03
C GLY A 71 -20.07 21.33 18.74
N GLN A 72 -19.64 20.12 18.39
CA GLN A 72 -20.07 19.38 17.20
C GLN A 72 -20.59 17.97 17.54
N GLU A 73 -21.19 17.79 18.71
CA GLU A 73 -21.60 16.49 19.25
C GLU A 73 -22.61 15.79 18.33
N ASN A 74 -23.59 16.55 17.80
CA ASN A 74 -24.58 16.03 16.86
C ASN A 74 -23.96 15.63 15.52
N GLY A 75 -23.02 16.43 15.01
CA GLY A 75 -22.30 16.13 13.77
C GLY A 75 -21.44 14.88 13.89
N ILE A 76 -20.73 14.73 15.01
CA ILE A 76 -19.94 13.54 15.32
C ILE A 76 -20.84 12.30 15.42
N LYS A 77 -21.99 12.41 16.09
CA LYS A 77 -22.96 11.31 16.22
C LYS A 77 -23.49 10.86 14.87
N ALA A 78 -23.85 11.80 14.00
CA ALA A 78 -24.29 11.51 12.63
C ALA A 78 -23.18 10.84 11.80
N LEU A 79 -21.94 11.35 11.91
CA LEU A 79 -20.79 10.82 11.18
C LEU A 79 -20.45 9.38 11.62
N LYS A 80 -20.49 9.10 12.93
CA LYS A 80 -20.33 7.75 13.48
C LYS A 80 -21.44 6.82 12.96
N ALA A 81 -22.69 7.25 12.99
CA ALA A 81 -23.81 6.44 12.51
C ALA A 81 -23.69 6.09 11.02
N ALA A 82 -23.17 7.02 10.20
CA ALA A 82 -23.02 6.82 8.77
C ALA A 82 -21.86 5.88 8.39
N LEU A 83 -20.75 5.89 9.15
CA LEU A 83 -19.49 5.24 8.73
C LEU A 83 -19.08 4.03 9.57
N CYS A 84 -19.55 3.92 10.82
CA CYS A 84 -19.16 2.81 11.72
C CYS A 84 -20.05 1.56 11.58
N GLY A 85 -20.99 1.55 10.63
CA GLY A 85 -21.87 0.42 10.35
C GLY A 85 -21.26 -0.62 9.41
N GLN A 86 -21.99 -1.71 9.17
CA GLN A 86 -21.58 -2.76 8.23
C GLN A 86 -21.49 -2.28 6.78
N ASN A 87 -22.33 -1.30 6.42
CA ASN A 87 -22.38 -0.69 5.10
C ASN A 87 -22.18 0.83 5.24
N PRO A 88 -20.92 1.31 5.32
CA PRO A 88 -20.62 2.73 5.40
C PRO A 88 -21.21 3.51 4.22
N GLN A 89 -21.82 4.66 4.50
CA GLN A 89 -22.43 5.52 3.48
C GLN A 89 -21.43 6.55 2.95
N HIS A 90 -21.69 7.07 1.75
CA HIS A 90 -21.00 8.27 1.24
C HIS A 90 -21.47 9.50 2.00
N VAL A 91 -20.53 10.28 2.54
CA VAL A 91 -20.82 11.44 3.39
C VAL A 91 -20.19 12.70 2.79
N ILE A 92 -20.96 13.79 2.74
CA ILE A 92 -20.45 15.12 2.42
C ILE A 92 -20.38 15.92 3.73
N ILE A 93 -19.18 16.38 4.11
CA ILE A 93 -18.98 17.24 5.27
C ILE A 93 -18.77 18.67 4.76
N TYR A 94 -19.75 19.54 4.98
CA TYR A 94 -19.72 20.94 4.53
C TYR A 94 -19.66 21.92 5.70
N GLY A 95 -19.22 23.15 5.44
CA GLY A 95 -19.11 24.22 6.44
C GLY A 95 -17.96 25.18 6.16
N PRO A 96 -17.81 26.26 6.95
CA PRO A 96 -16.75 27.26 6.78
C PRO A 96 -15.33 26.65 6.81
N PRO A 97 -14.32 27.33 6.24
CA PRO A 97 -12.92 26.88 6.37
C PRO A 97 -12.48 26.92 7.85
N GLY A 98 -11.61 26.00 8.24
CA GLY A 98 -11.05 25.95 9.61
C GLY A 98 -11.91 25.26 10.67
N VAL A 99 -13.16 24.88 10.40
CA VAL A 99 -14.06 24.25 11.41
C VAL A 99 -13.76 22.77 11.72
N GLY A 100 -12.65 22.22 11.21
CA GLY A 100 -12.23 20.85 11.56
C GLY A 100 -12.87 19.71 10.77
N LYS A 101 -13.47 19.97 9.59
CA LYS A 101 -14.14 18.96 8.74
C LYS A 101 -13.23 17.76 8.40
N THR A 102 -12.02 18.04 7.89
CA THR A 102 -11.04 17.00 7.56
C THR A 102 -10.52 16.28 8.80
N ALA A 103 -10.41 16.98 9.95
CA ALA A 103 -10.01 16.37 11.20
C ALA A 103 -11.09 15.38 11.71
N ALA A 104 -12.37 15.76 11.64
CA ALA A 104 -13.49 14.89 11.99
C ALA A 104 -13.56 13.65 11.08
N ALA A 105 -13.34 13.82 9.76
CA ALA A 105 -13.29 12.72 8.81
C ALA A 105 -12.17 11.70 9.13
N ARG A 106 -11.00 12.18 9.54
CA ARG A 106 -9.89 11.30 9.93
C ARG A 106 -10.21 10.54 11.21
N LEU A 107 -10.79 11.21 12.21
CA LEU A 107 -11.14 10.59 13.50
C LEU A 107 -12.24 9.53 13.38
N VAL A 108 -13.24 9.74 12.52
CA VAL A 108 -14.28 8.71 12.32
C VAL A 108 -13.72 7.45 11.66
N LEU A 109 -12.72 7.55 10.78
CA LEU A 109 -12.07 6.35 10.25
C LEU A 109 -11.36 5.58 11.38
N GLU A 110 -10.62 6.26 12.25
CA GLU A 110 -9.95 5.62 13.38
C GLU A 110 -10.92 4.94 14.36
N GLU A 111 -12.13 5.49 14.50
CA GLU A 111 -13.19 4.85 15.28
C GLU A 111 -13.83 3.68 14.54
N ALA A 112 -14.10 3.83 13.24
CA ALA A 112 -14.69 2.78 12.42
C ALA A 112 -13.79 1.54 12.34
N LYS A 113 -12.47 1.70 12.39
CA LYS A 113 -11.49 0.59 12.49
C LYS A 113 -11.62 -0.24 13.77
N LYS A 114 -12.16 0.33 14.84
CA LYS A 114 -12.35 -0.37 16.13
C LYS A 114 -13.64 -1.17 16.16
N MET A 115 -14.57 -0.89 15.25
CA MET A 115 -15.88 -1.52 15.20
C MET A 115 -15.80 -2.81 14.40
N GLU A 116 -16.11 -3.94 15.03
CA GLU A 116 -16.04 -5.27 14.40
C GLU A 116 -16.97 -5.38 13.17
N LYS A 117 -18.10 -4.68 13.19
CA LYS A 117 -19.06 -4.69 12.09
C LYS A 117 -18.61 -3.88 10.88
N SER A 118 -17.69 -2.92 11.06
CA SER A 118 -17.26 -2.04 9.99
C SER A 118 -16.33 -2.77 9.02
N PRO A 119 -16.37 -2.45 7.71
CA PRO A 119 -15.49 -3.09 6.72
C PRO A 119 -14.03 -2.58 6.80
N PHE A 120 -13.75 -1.54 7.60
CA PHE A 120 -12.42 -0.95 7.70
C PHE A 120 -11.52 -1.79 8.61
N LYS A 121 -10.48 -2.40 8.02
CA LYS A 121 -9.43 -3.13 8.75
C LYS A 121 -8.55 -2.17 9.55
N LYS A 122 -7.85 -2.68 10.57
CA LYS A 122 -6.93 -1.90 11.41
C LYS A 122 -5.84 -1.19 10.59
N GLU A 123 -5.41 -1.80 9.49
CA GLU A 123 -4.37 -1.30 8.59
C GLU A 123 -4.91 -0.30 7.54
N ALA A 124 -6.24 -0.07 7.49
CA ALA A 124 -6.86 0.81 6.51
C ALA A 124 -6.22 2.21 6.57
N LYS A 125 -5.99 2.81 5.41
CA LYS A 125 -5.34 4.12 5.29
C LYS A 125 -6.37 5.21 5.05
N PHE A 126 -6.18 6.35 5.70
CA PHE A 126 -6.89 7.57 5.35
C PHE A 126 -6.18 8.18 4.13
N ILE A 127 -6.83 8.16 2.98
CA ILE A 127 -6.30 8.75 1.74
C ILE A 127 -6.95 10.10 1.54
N GLU A 128 -6.14 11.15 1.51
CA GLU A 128 -6.58 12.53 1.26
C GLU A 128 -6.14 12.91 -0.15
N ILE A 129 -7.08 13.36 -0.97
CA ILE A 129 -6.83 13.77 -2.36
C ILE A 129 -7.30 15.21 -2.49
N ASP A 130 -6.42 16.09 -2.94
CA ASP A 130 -6.77 17.47 -3.27
C ASP A 130 -7.11 17.57 -4.76
N ALA A 131 -8.13 18.36 -5.10
CA ALA A 131 -8.51 18.63 -6.49
C ALA A 131 -7.34 19.17 -7.32
N THR A 132 -6.38 19.86 -6.69
CA THR A 132 -5.17 20.37 -7.37
C THR A 132 -4.14 19.27 -7.70
N THR A 133 -4.18 18.15 -6.97
CA THR A 133 -3.26 17.02 -7.15
C THR A 133 -3.74 16.01 -8.19
N ILE A 134 -5.03 16.04 -8.51
CA ILE A 134 -5.62 15.20 -9.57
C ILE A 134 -5.29 15.84 -10.92
N ARG A 135 -4.29 15.30 -11.62
CA ARG A 135 -4.10 15.60 -13.04
C ARG A 135 -5.14 14.83 -13.83
N PHE A 136 -5.98 15.55 -14.58
CA PHE A 136 -6.89 14.94 -15.53
C PHE A 136 -6.08 14.47 -16.75
N ASP A 137 -5.63 13.22 -16.73
CA ASP A 137 -5.14 12.51 -17.92
C ASP A 137 -6.24 11.55 -18.36
N GLU A 138 -6.70 11.67 -19.61
CA GLU A 138 -7.72 10.77 -20.20
C GLU A 138 -7.31 9.29 -20.14
N ARG A 139 -6.00 9.00 -20.06
CA ARG A 139 -5.46 7.65 -19.89
C ARG A 139 -5.29 7.23 -18.42
N GLY A 140 -5.31 8.19 -17.49
CA GLY A 140 -5.16 7.98 -16.03
C GLY A 140 -6.48 7.81 -15.27
N ILE A 141 -7.63 7.93 -15.95
CA ILE A 141 -8.98 7.83 -15.36
C ILE A 141 -9.16 6.51 -14.57
N ALA A 142 -8.47 5.45 -14.95
CA ALA A 142 -8.63 4.12 -14.36
C ALA A 142 -7.94 3.95 -13.00
N ASP A 143 -6.98 4.80 -12.62
CA ASP A 143 -6.21 4.58 -11.39
C ASP A 143 -5.91 5.87 -10.61
N PRO A 144 -6.87 6.36 -9.81
CA PRO A 144 -6.65 7.53 -8.95
C PRO A 144 -5.69 7.26 -7.77
N LEU A 145 -5.27 6.01 -7.54
CA LEU A 145 -4.38 5.63 -6.43
C LEU A 145 -2.91 5.58 -6.85
N ILE A 146 -2.63 5.36 -8.13
CA ILE A 146 -1.30 5.43 -8.72
C ILE A 146 -1.24 6.72 -9.53
N GLY A 147 -0.86 7.82 -8.88
CA GLY A 147 -0.46 9.02 -9.60
C GLY A 147 0.51 8.62 -10.72
N SER A 148 0.25 9.10 -11.93
CA SER A 148 0.96 8.79 -13.18
C SER A 148 2.43 8.40 -12.95
N VAL A 149 2.71 7.10 -12.90
CA VAL A 149 4.08 6.60 -13.02
C VAL A 149 4.41 6.79 -14.50
N HIS A 150 4.98 7.95 -14.83
CA HIS A 150 5.56 8.19 -16.14
C HIS A 150 6.78 7.30 -16.26
N ASP A 151 6.58 6.11 -16.82
CA ASP A 151 7.68 5.23 -17.19
C ASP A 151 8.45 5.90 -18.34
N PRO A 152 9.75 6.24 -18.20
CA PRO A 152 10.52 6.94 -19.23
C PRO A 152 10.60 6.16 -20.55
N ILE A 153 10.33 4.85 -20.50
CA ILE A 153 10.32 3.96 -21.68
C ILE A 153 9.14 4.22 -22.62
N TYR A 154 8.09 4.92 -22.18
CA TYR A 154 6.96 5.31 -23.03
C TYR A 154 7.11 6.71 -23.65
N GLN A 155 8.23 7.39 -23.42
CA GLN A 155 8.47 8.75 -23.94
C GLN A 155 9.05 8.80 -25.35
N GLY A 156 9.22 7.65 -26.03
CA GLY A 156 9.76 7.59 -27.39
C GLY A 156 8.86 6.82 -28.35
N ALA A 157 8.00 7.54 -29.07
CA ALA A 157 7.74 7.35 -30.51
C ALA A 157 6.56 8.20 -31.00
N GLY A 158 6.86 9.41 -31.47
CA GLY A 158 6.01 10.18 -32.39
C GLY A 158 6.29 11.68 -32.32
N SER A 159 6.41 12.46 -33.40
CA SER A 159 6.86 12.18 -34.77
C SER A 159 8.15 12.97 -35.08
N LEU A 160 8.87 13.39 -34.04
CA LEU A 160 10.14 14.14 -34.10
C LEU A 160 10.98 13.75 -32.87
N GLY A 161 11.65 12.59 -32.92
CA GLY A 161 12.78 12.23 -32.03
C GLY A 161 12.50 12.17 -30.54
#